data_AF-A0A537J2K6-F1
#
_entry.id   AF-A0A537J2K6-F1
#
_cell.length_a   1.000
_cell.length_b   1.000
_cell.length_c   1.000
_cell.angle_alpha   90.00
_cell.angle_beta   90.00
_cell.angle_gamma   90.00
#
_symmetry.space_group_name_H-M   'P 1'
#
loop_
_entity.id
_entity.type
_entity.pdbx_description
1 polymer ?
#
loop_
_entity_poly.entity_id
_entity_poly.type
_entity_poly.pdbx_seq_one_letter_code
_entity_poly.pdbx_strand_id
1 'polypeptide(L)'
;PFAPYLSRQAARVRVALRLLGSFHSLAVPVEIRRAAALFNAGLYFECHEYLEDIWRASAGPERAFYHGLVQAAAGFYHFEKDNAHGARTLLGKAIAKLEPYAPAYREVDVAALLTGLRGVLSRLNGALAAPGLDRAALPALSLADSTRPRRGGRRASASPPIPEGAPDPRAYGVRQNVRRGRRPRR
;
A
#
# COMPACT_ATOMS: atom_id res chain seq x y z
N PRO A 1 9.54 29.31 -0.09
CA PRO A 1 9.30 28.09 -0.92
C PRO A 1 8.81 26.85 -0.14
N PHE A 2 9.31 26.56 1.07
CA PHE A 2 8.96 25.34 1.81
C PHE A 2 7.63 25.40 2.58
N ALA A 3 7.15 26.58 2.95
CA ALA A 3 5.95 26.72 3.80
C ALA A 3 4.72 25.96 3.27
N PRO A 4 4.34 26.02 1.97
CA PRO A 4 3.21 25.23 1.46
C PRO A 4 3.42 23.71 1.57
N TYR A 5 4.65 23.24 1.39
CA TYR A 5 4.99 21.83 1.54
C TYR A 5 4.88 21.40 3.00
N LEU A 6 5.50 22.14 3.92
CA LEU A 6 5.48 21.85 5.35
C LEU A 6 4.06 21.90 5.92
N SER A 7 3.25 22.89 5.52
CA SER A 7 1.85 22.99 5.95
C SER A 7 1.02 21.79 5.49
N ARG A 8 1.21 21.32 4.24
CA ARG A 8 0.55 20.10 3.75
C ARG A 8 0.98 18.88 4.54
N GLN A 9 2.28 18.70 4.78
CA GLN A 9 2.78 17.56 5.57
C GLN A 9 2.26 17.59 7.00
N ALA A 10 2.28 18.76 7.65
CA ALA A 10 1.73 18.93 9.00
C ALA A 10 0.23 18.62 9.07
N ALA A 11 -0.55 18.91 8.02
CA ALA A 11 -1.95 18.52 7.94
C ALA A 11 -2.12 16.99 7.85
N ARG A 12 -1.33 16.32 7.00
CA ARG A 12 -1.35 14.86 6.84
C ARG A 12 -0.95 14.13 8.13
N VAL A 13 0.11 14.61 8.80
CA VAL A 13 0.53 14.06 10.09
C VAL A 13 -0.57 14.17 11.14
N ARG A 14 -1.28 15.30 11.23
CA ARG A 14 -2.43 15.45 12.14
C ARG A 14 -3.55 14.46 11.84
N VAL A 15 -3.83 14.21 10.56
CA VAL A 15 -4.82 13.18 10.15
C VAL A 15 -4.35 11.79 10.57
N ALA A 16 -3.09 11.43 10.32
CA ALA A 16 -2.54 10.14 10.71
C ALA A 16 -2.60 9.90 12.22
N LEU A 17 -2.23 10.90 13.04
CA LEU A 17 -2.32 10.83 14.50
C LEU A 17 -3.76 10.63 14.98
N ARG A 18 -4.73 11.31 14.38
CA ARG A 18 -6.16 11.11 14.68
C ARG A 18 -6.59 9.67 14.36
N LEU A 19 -6.24 9.16 13.18
CA LEU A 19 -6.60 7.80 12.77
C LEU A 19 -5.97 6.74 13.70
N LEU A 20 -4.69 6.90 14.07
CA LEU A 20 -4.03 6.03 15.04
C LEU A 20 -4.75 6.02 16.40
N GLY A 21 -5.21 7.20 16.84
CA GLY A 21 -6.07 7.39 18.02
C GLY A 21 -7.55 7.13 17.76
N SER A 22 -7.93 6.36 16.74
CA SER A 22 -9.32 5.91 16.53
C SER A 22 -9.44 4.39 16.44
N PHE A 23 -8.31 3.66 16.28
CA PHE A 23 -8.32 2.21 16.09
C PHE A 23 -8.05 1.39 17.37
N HIS A 24 -8.20 1.95 18.56
CA HIS A 24 -7.90 1.27 19.83
C HIS A 24 -8.88 0.14 20.21
N SER A 25 -10.05 0.07 19.56
CA SER A 25 -11.10 -0.91 19.88
C SER A 25 -11.24 -2.06 18.87
N LEU A 26 -10.46 -2.05 17.78
CA LEU A 26 -10.57 -3.06 16.72
C LEU A 26 -9.51 -4.16 16.92
N ALA A 27 -9.91 -5.43 16.77
CA ALA A 27 -9.02 -6.59 16.72
C ALA A 27 -8.17 -6.65 15.43
N VAL A 28 -7.72 -5.50 14.94
CA VAL A 28 -6.91 -5.33 13.74
C VAL A 28 -5.43 -5.35 14.16
N PRO A 29 -4.54 -6.09 13.47
CA PRO A 29 -3.11 -6.09 13.78
C PRO A 29 -2.50 -4.68 13.78
N VAL A 30 -1.58 -4.40 14.72
CA VAL A 30 -1.05 -3.05 14.95
C VAL A 30 -0.39 -2.47 13.70
N GLU A 31 0.28 -3.31 12.93
CA GLU A 31 0.93 -2.95 11.69
C GLU A 31 -0.04 -2.59 10.58
N ILE A 32 -1.19 -3.26 10.51
CA ILE A 32 -2.25 -2.89 9.57
C ILE A 32 -2.89 -1.56 9.97
N ARG A 33 -3.15 -1.33 11.26
CA ARG A 33 -3.69 -0.05 11.75
C ARG A 33 -2.76 1.12 11.41
N ARG A 34 -1.44 0.92 11.60
CA ARG A 34 -0.42 1.94 11.29
C ARG A 34 -0.30 2.19 9.79
N ALA A 35 -0.24 1.13 8.98
CA ALA A 35 -0.22 1.25 7.53
C ALA A 35 -1.49 1.97 7.02
N ALA A 36 -2.68 1.61 7.51
CA ALA A 36 -3.93 2.27 7.18
C ALA A 36 -3.92 3.76 7.53
N ALA A 37 -3.47 4.11 8.74
CA ALA A 37 -3.41 5.50 9.18
C ALA A 37 -2.48 6.36 8.30
N LEU A 38 -1.29 5.85 7.96
CA LEU A 38 -0.34 6.54 7.09
C LEU A 38 -0.88 6.67 5.67
N PHE A 39 -1.38 5.57 5.11
CA PHE A 39 -1.91 5.51 3.75
C PHE A 39 -3.11 6.45 3.56
N ASN A 40 -4.08 6.40 4.48
CA ASN A 40 -5.31 7.19 4.40
C ASN A 40 -5.06 8.68 4.72
N ALA A 41 -3.95 9.01 5.38
CA ALA A 41 -3.48 10.38 5.55
C ALA A 41 -2.71 10.92 4.32
N GLY A 42 -2.44 10.09 3.31
CA GLY A 42 -1.61 10.45 2.15
C GLY A 42 -0.12 10.57 2.48
N LEU A 43 0.34 9.94 3.57
CA LEU A 43 1.75 9.80 3.92
C LEU A 43 2.32 8.56 3.22
N TYR A 44 2.28 8.55 1.90
CA TYR A 44 2.57 7.36 1.10
C TYR A 44 4.03 6.92 1.18
N PHE A 45 4.97 7.86 1.29
CA PHE A 45 6.38 7.54 1.48
C PHE A 45 6.62 6.90 2.85
N GLU A 46 6.09 7.48 3.91
CA GLU A 46 6.21 6.95 5.26
C GLU A 46 5.50 5.59 5.39
N CYS A 47 4.36 5.42 4.72
CA CYS A 47 3.67 4.14 4.63
C CYS A 47 4.51 3.08 3.91
N HIS A 48 5.17 3.44 2.81
CA HIS A 48 6.11 2.59 2.09
C HIS A 48 7.24 2.12 3.01
N GLU A 49 7.97 3.06 3.64
CA GLU A 49 9.10 2.73 4.52
C GLU A 49 8.65 1.80 5.65
N TYR A 50 7.52 2.12 6.28
CA TYR A 50 6.96 1.32 7.36
C TYR A 50 6.61 -0.12 6.93
N LEU A 51 5.95 -0.27 5.77
CA LEU A 51 5.56 -1.57 5.23
C LEU A 51 6.75 -2.36 4.69
N GLU A 52 7.81 -1.70 4.24
CA GLU A 52 8.99 -2.37 3.69
C GLU A 52 9.69 -3.22 4.76
N ASP A 53 9.83 -2.69 5.98
CA ASP A 53 10.40 -3.44 7.11
C ASP A 53 9.56 -4.68 7.45
N ILE A 54 8.23 -4.53 7.47
CA ILE A 54 7.30 -5.65 7.73
C ILE A 54 7.40 -6.69 6.61
N TRP A 55 7.39 -6.24 5.36
CA TRP A 55 7.55 -7.13 4.22
C TRP A 55 8.87 -7.90 4.28
N ARG A 56 9.98 -7.23 4.59
CA ARG A 56 11.31 -7.87 4.72
C ARG A 56 11.31 -8.96 5.79
N ALA A 57 10.65 -8.71 6.93
CA ALA A 57 10.52 -9.67 8.02
C ALA A 57 9.49 -10.79 7.77
N SER A 58 8.53 -10.57 6.87
CA SER A 58 7.46 -11.53 6.58
C SER A 58 7.91 -12.73 5.74
N ALA A 59 7.30 -13.89 6.01
CA ALA A 59 7.56 -15.15 5.34
C ALA A 59 6.27 -15.81 4.82
N GLY A 60 6.42 -16.82 3.96
CA GLY A 60 5.27 -17.60 3.47
C GLY A 60 4.22 -16.75 2.74
N PRO A 61 2.93 -17.13 2.82
CA PRO A 61 1.88 -16.49 2.06
C PRO A 61 1.69 -15.00 2.37
N GLU A 62 1.93 -14.50 3.58
CA GLU A 62 1.70 -13.08 3.88
C GLU A 62 2.75 -12.14 3.24
N ARG A 63 3.90 -12.68 2.83
CA ARG A 63 4.97 -11.87 2.22
C ARG A 63 4.52 -11.19 0.94
N ALA A 64 3.77 -11.89 0.08
CA ALA A 64 3.27 -11.30 -1.15
C ALA A 64 2.18 -10.24 -0.89
N PHE A 65 1.36 -10.42 0.16
CA PHE A 65 0.38 -9.43 0.61
C PHE A 65 1.05 -8.12 1.03
N TYR A 66 2.02 -8.16 1.95
CA TYR A 66 2.72 -6.95 2.39
C TYR A 66 3.47 -6.27 1.24
N HIS A 67 4.08 -7.05 0.34
CA HIS A 67 4.72 -6.49 -0.85
C HIS A 67 3.71 -5.78 -1.77
N GLY A 68 2.49 -6.31 -1.89
CA GLY A 68 1.39 -5.64 -2.60
C GLY A 68 1.05 -4.28 -1.98
N LEU A 69 0.97 -4.19 -0.65
CA LEU A 69 0.73 -2.93 0.05
C LEU A 69 1.90 -1.93 -0.10
N VAL A 70 3.15 -2.40 -0.02
CA VAL A 70 4.37 -1.60 -0.29
C VAL A 70 4.28 -0.98 -1.69
N GLN A 71 3.93 -1.78 -2.69
CA GLN A 71 3.82 -1.32 -4.08
C GLN A 71 2.64 -0.37 -4.29
N ALA A 72 1.52 -0.55 -3.58
CA ALA A 72 0.42 0.40 -3.62
C ALA A 72 0.86 1.78 -3.07
N ALA A 73 1.49 1.80 -1.89
CA ALA A 73 2.00 3.02 -1.27
C ALA A 73 3.04 3.72 -2.17
N ALA A 74 4.03 2.97 -2.68
CA ALA A 74 5.01 3.49 -3.61
C ALA A 74 4.37 4.03 -4.91
N GLY A 75 3.37 3.33 -5.45
CA GLY A 75 2.64 3.77 -6.64
C GLY A 75 1.98 5.14 -6.46
N PHE A 76 1.34 5.38 -5.30
CA PHE A 76 0.79 6.69 -4.98
C PHE A 76 1.85 7.75 -4.69
N TYR A 77 2.98 7.40 -4.09
CA TYR A 77 4.10 8.32 -3.96
C TYR A 77 4.64 8.78 -5.33
N HIS A 78 4.79 7.86 -6.30
CA HIS A 78 5.15 8.21 -7.67
C HIS A 78 4.09 9.09 -8.34
N PHE A 79 2.81 8.82 -8.10
CA PHE A 79 1.72 9.65 -8.58
C PHE A 79 1.82 11.09 -8.05
N GLU A 80 2.17 11.29 -6.77
CA GLU A 80 2.36 12.63 -6.18
C GLU A 80 3.55 13.41 -6.73
N LYS A 81 4.52 12.71 -7.35
CA LYS A 81 5.70 13.26 -7.99
C LYS A 81 5.55 13.45 -9.50
N ASP A 82 4.30 13.39 -10.00
CA ASP A 82 3.95 13.48 -11.41
C ASP A 82 4.63 12.40 -12.28
N ASN A 83 5.03 11.28 -11.66
CA ASN A 83 5.61 10.13 -12.34
C ASN A 83 4.53 9.09 -12.67
N ALA A 84 3.72 9.41 -13.69
CA ALA A 84 2.61 8.55 -14.11
C ALA A 84 3.06 7.15 -14.57
N HIS A 85 4.22 7.05 -15.23
CA HIS A 85 4.76 5.75 -15.65
C HIS A 85 5.08 4.86 -14.44
N GLY A 86 5.84 5.37 -13.47
CA GLY A 86 6.17 4.66 -12.24
C GLY A 86 4.92 4.27 -11.43
N ALA A 87 3.95 5.18 -11.33
CA ALA A 87 2.67 4.91 -10.67
C ALA A 87 1.93 3.74 -11.35
N ARG A 88 1.76 3.76 -12.67
CA ARG A 88 1.10 2.66 -13.41
C ARG A 88 1.77 1.32 -13.17
N THR A 89 3.09 1.26 -13.28
CA THR A 89 3.85 0.02 -13.10
C THR A 89 3.69 -0.55 -11.70
N LEU A 90 3.79 0.28 -10.67
CA LEU A 90 3.71 -0.16 -9.28
C LEU A 90 2.28 -0.54 -8.89
N LEU A 91 1.27 0.24 -9.30
CA LEU A 91 -0.13 -0.09 -9.03
C LEU A 91 -0.57 -1.38 -9.73
N GLY A 92 -0.13 -1.63 -10.97
CA GLY A 92 -0.39 -2.89 -11.66
C GLY A 92 0.21 -4.10 -10.93
N LYS A 93 1.45 -3.98 -10.44
CA LYS A 93 2.09 -5.03 -9.63
C LYS A 93 1.40 -5.23 -8.28
N ALA A 94 0.99 -4.14 -7.63
CA ALA A 94 0.24 -4.17 -6.37
C ALA A 94 -1.07 -4.95 -6.52
N ILE A 95 -1.84 -4.66 -7.57
CA ILE A 95 -3.10 -5.36 -7.88
C ILE A 95 -2.85 -6.87 -8.03
N ALA A 96 -1.88 -7.26 -8.88
CA ALA A 96 -1.58 -8.67 -9.11
C ALA A 96 -1.15 -9.41 -7.84
N LYS A 97 -0.47 -8.73 -6.91
CA LYS A 97 -0.09 -9.31 -5.62
C LYS A 97 -1.23 -9.37 -4.62
N LEU A 98 -2.15 -8.40 -4.62
CA LEU A 98 -3.24 -8.32 -3.65
C LEU A 98 -4.46 -9.15 -4.05
N GLU A 99 -4.64 -9.44 -5.34
CA GLU A 99 -5.80 -10.18 -5.87
C GLU A 99 -6.07 -11.54 -5.17
N PRO A 100 -5.07 -12.38 -4.86
CA PRO A 100 -5.30 -13.65 -4.16
C PRO A 100 -5.85 -13.52 -2.72
N TYR A 101 -5.79 -12.32 -2.14
CA TYR A 101 -6.20 -12.06 -0.75
C TYR A 101 -7.60 -11.44 -0.65
N ALA A 102 -8.30 -11.30 -1.78
CA ALA A 102 -9.69 -10.87 -1.81
C ALA A 102 -10.63 -11.95 -1.21
N PRO A 103 -11.75 -11.58 -0.55
CA PRO A 103 -12.23 -10.20 -0.38
C PRO A 103 -11.57 -9.46 0.80
N ALA A 104 -10.98 -10.18 1.76
CA ALA A 104 -10.36 -9.58 2.93
C ALA A 104 -9.22 -10.45 3.48
N TYR A 105 -8.18 -9.79 4.01
CA TYR A 105 -7.03 -10.43 4.64
C TYR A 105 -6.41 -9.51 5.69
N ARG A 106 -6.06 -10.06 6.86
CA ARG A 106 -5.51 -9.31 8.01
C ARG A 106 -6.37 -8.09 8.37
N GLU A 107 -7.69 -8.26 8.34
CA GLU A 107 -8.67 -7.19 8.55
C GLU A 107 -8.60 -6.03 7.54
N VAL A 108 -7.96 -6.20 6.38
CA VAL A 108 -8.04 -5.25 5.26
C VAL A 108 -9.16 -5.68 4.33
N ASP A 109 -10.02 -4.75 3.91
CA ASP A 109 -10.97 -4.95 2.81
C ASP A 109 -10.22 -4.89 1.47
N VAL A 110 -9.69 -6.04 1.07
CA VAL A 110 -8.86 -6.18 -0.13
C VAL A 110 -9.69 -5.95 -1.39
N ALA A 111 -10.97 -6.35 -1.41
CA ALA A 111 -11.85 -6.10 -2.55
C ALA A 111 -12.07 -4.60 -2.80
N ALA A 112 -12.34 -3.83 -1.73
CA ALA A 112 -12.48 -2.38 -1.82
C ALA A 112 -11.18 -1.72 -2.29
N LEU A 113 -10.03 -2.14 -1.73
CA LEU A 113 -8.72 -1.64 -2.14
C LEU A 113 -8.47 -1.91 -3.62
N LEU A 114 -8.63 -3.15 -4.08
CA LEU A 114 -8.44 -3.54 -5.49
C LEU A 114 -9.34 -2.74 -6.44
N THR A 115 -10.60 -2.53 -6.08
CA THR A 115 -11.55 -1.70 -6.85
C THR A 115 -11.00 -0.28 -7.03
N GLY A 116 -10.52 0.30 -5.93
CA GLY A 116 -9.88 1.59 -5.90
C GLY A 116 -8.62 1.68 -6.76
N LEU A 117 -7.68 0.73 -6.59
CA LEU A 117 -6.43 0.68 -7.36
C LEU A 117 -6.70 0.56 -8.87
N ARG A 118 -7.64 -0.31 -9.27
CA ARG A 118 -8.06 -0.47 -10.67
C ARG A 118 -8.67 0.80 -11.23
N GLY A 119 -9.48 1.50 -10.44
CA GLY A 119 -10.04 2.79 -10.82
C GLY A 119 -8.98 3.86 -11.08
N VAL A 120 -7.92 3.90 -10.27
CA VAL A 120 -6.80 4.83 -10.50
C VAL A 120 -5.99 4.39 -11.72
N LEU A 121 -5.65 3.11 -11.83
CA LEU A 121 -4.86 2.58 -12.94
C LEU A 121 -5.56 2.79 -14.30
N SER A 122 -6.88 2.60 -14.36
CA SER A 122 -7.69 2.87 -15.55
C SER A 122 -7.59 4.34 -15.99
N ARG A 123 -7.68 5.28 -15.04
CA ARG A 123 -7.52 6.72 -15.33
C ARG A 123 -6.11 7.08 -15.78
N LEU A 124 -5.09 6.46 -15.21
CA LEU A 124 -3.69 6.66 -15.66
C LEU A 124 -3.41 6.08 -17.05
N ASN A 125 -4.20 5.11 -17.51
CA ASN A 125 -4.07 4.47 -18.82
C ASN A 125 -4.92 5.14 -19.93
N GLY A 126 -5.91 5.97 -19.57
CA GLY A 126 -6.77 6.65 -20.53
C GLY A 126 -6.07 7.76 -21.32
N ALA A 127 -6.54 8.02 -22.55
CA ALA A 127 -6.04 9.08 -23.45
C ALA A 127 -6.36 10.51 -22.96
N LEU A 128 -7.30 10.66 -22.02
CA LEU A 128 -7.40 11.85 -21.20
C LEU A 128 -6.37 11.70 -20.08
N ALA A 129 -5.16 12.24 -20.30
CA ALA A 129 -4.32 12.66 -19.20
C ALA A 129 -5.15 13.68 -18.41
N ALA A 130 -6.01 13.21 -17.49
CA ALA A 130 -6.89 14.06 -16.73
C ALA A 130 -5.97 14.98 -15.90
N PRO A 131 -5.87 16.27 -16.26
CA PRO A 131 -5.19 17.21 -15.38
C PRO A 131 -6.04 17.23 -14.11
N GLY A 132 -5.47 16.81 -12.98
CA GLY A 132 -6.16 16.85 -11.70
C GLY A 132 -7.04 15.64 -11.40
N LEU A 133 -6.49 14.42 -11.45
CA LEU A 133 -7.06 13.35 -10.63
C LEU A 133 -7.09 13.88 -9.19
N ASP A 134 -8.29 14.15 -8.68
CA ASP A 134 -8.44 14.71 -7.34
C ASP A 134 -7.80 13.74 -6.35
N ARG A 135 -6.82 14.25 -5.59
CA ARG A 135 -6.10 13.46 -4.60
C ARG A 135 -7.04 13.00 -3.48
N ALA A 136 -8.19 13.64 -3.32
CA ALA A 136 -9.27 13.20 -2.43
C ALA A 136 -10.02 11.95 -2.94
N ALA A 137 -9.86 11.59 -4.22
CA ALA A 137 -10.48 10.40 -4.83
C ALA A 137 -9.54 9.17 -4.85
N LEU A 138 -8.38 9.26 -4.21
CA LEU A 138 -7.49 8.10 -4.04
C LEU A 138 -8.12 7.09 -3.09
N PRO A 139 -7.92 5.79 -3.33
CA PRO A 139 -8.55 4.77 -2.50
C PRO A 139 -8.02 4.81 -1.07
N ALA A 140 -8.88 4.45 -0.13
CA ALA A 140 -8.50 4.22 1.25
C ALA A 140 -8.13 2.74 1.47
N LEU A 141 -7.19 2.50 2.39
CA LEU A 141 -6.98 1.20 3.00
C LEU A 141 -8.03 1.03 4.09
N SER A 142 -9.19 0.52 3.69
CA SER A 142 -10.32 0.26 4.58
C SER A 142 -10.06 -0.98 5.43
N LEU A 143 -10.39 -0.88 6.71
CA LEU A 143 -10.33 -2.00 7.63
C LEU A 143 -11.69 -2.69 7.66
N ALA A 144 -11.69 -4.01 7.45
CA ALA A 144 -12.88 -4.83 7.58
C ALA A 144 -13.32 -4.79 9.05
N ASP A 145 -14.49 -4.22 9.30
CA ASP A 145 -15.07 -4.18 10.64
C ASP A 145 -15.47 -5.61 11.02
N SER A 146 -14.81 -6.20 12.01
CA SER A 146 -15.12 -7.55 12.52
C SER A 146 -16.50 -7.62 13.18
N THR A 147 -17.20 -6.48 13.30
CA THR A 147 -18.51 -6.31 13.95
C THR A 147 -19.70 -6.31 12.99
N ARG A 148 -19.50 -6.21 11.66
CA ARG A 148 -20.63 -6.26 10.71
C ARG A 148 -21.08 -7.71 10.51
N PRO A 149 -22.36 -8.08 10.72
CA PRO A 149 -22.81 -9.44 10.50
C PRO A 149 -22.59 -9.81 9.03
N ARG A 150 -21.73 -10.82 8.82
CA ARG A 150 -21.44 -11.40 7.50
C ARG A 150 -22.76 -11.90 6.92
N ARG A 151 -23.32 -11.18 5.95
CA ARG A 151 -24.52 -11.59 5.24
C ARG A 151 -24.16 -12.84 4.41
N GLY A 152 -24.44 -14.02 4.96
CA GLY A 152 -24.46 -15.30 4.24
C GLY A 152 -23.10 -15.81 3.74
N GLY A 153 -22.17 -16.14 4.63
CA GLY A 153 -20.95 -16.85 4.22
C GLY A 153 -20.36 -17.65 5.38
N ARG A 154 -20.26 -18.97 5.21
CA ARG A 154 -19.66 -19.90 6.18
C ARG A 154 -18.36 -19.34 6.75
N ARG A 155 -18.16 -19.54 8.05
CA ARG A 155 -16.93 -19.23 8.79
C ARG A 155 -15.77 -19.94 8.08
N ALA A 156 -15.00 -19.23 7.25
CA ALA A 156 -13.75 -19.75 6.71
C ALA A 156 -12.72 -19.75 7.84
N SER A 157 -12.71 -20.81 8.64
CA SER A 157 -11.56 -21.22 9.44
C SER A 157 -10.59 -22.01 8.56
N ALA A 158 -10.21 -21.43 7.44
CA ALA A 158 -9.23 -22.00 6.52
C ALA A 158 -8.42 -20.83 5.97
N SER A 159 -7.10 -20.91 6.14
CA SER A 159 -6.16 -20.13 5.32
C SER A 159 -6.61 -20.19 3.86
N PRO A 160 -6.60 -19.07 3.12
CA PRO A 160 -6.90 -19.13 1.70
C PRO A 160 -5.98 -20.16 1.03
N PRO A 161 -6.47 -20.93 0.04
CA PRO A 161 -5.62 -21.85 -0.70
C PRO A 161 -4.45 -21.05 -1.28
N ILE A 162 -3.24 -21.47 -0.93
CA ILE A 162 -2.00 -20.88 -1.42
C ILE A 162 -2.05 -20.99 -2.95
N PRO A 163 -1.84 -19.90 -3.71
CA PRO A 163 -1.65 -20.04 -5.15
C PRO A 163 -0.34 -20.82 -5.38
N GLU A 164 -0.47 -22.08 -5.81
CA GLU A 164 0.63 -22.82 -6.42
C GLU A 164 1.17 -22.00 -7.59
N GLY A 165 2.44 -21.58 -7.51
CA GLY A 165 3.09 -20.77 -8.55
C GLY A 165 3.32 -19.30 -8.22
N ALA A 166 3.32 -18.90 -6.94
CA ALA A 166 3.90 -17.60 -6.57
C ALA A 166 5.33 -17.48 -7.15
N PRO A 167 5.67 -16.41 -7.88
CA PRO A 167 6.95 -16.31 -8.57
C PRO A 167 8.10 -16.37 -7.56
N ASP A 168 9.16 -17.12 -7.91
CA ASP A 168 10.35 -17.32 -7.10
C ASP A 168 10.83 -15.99 -6.47
N PRO A 169 10.97 -15.90 -5.13
CA PRO A 169 11.46 -14.70 -4.46
C PRO A 169 12.83 -14.23 -4.97
N ARG A 170 13.60 -15.08 -5.67
CA ARG A 170 14.88 -14.74 -6.31
C ARG A 170 14.73 -14.01 -7.66
N ALA A 171 13.54 -13.96 -8.27
CA ALA A 171 13.31 -13.25 -9.52
C ALA A 171 13.37 -11.71 -9.37
N TYR A 172 13.23 -11.19 -8.14
CA TYR A 172 13.37 -9.76 -7.83
C TYR A 172 14.80 -9.44 -7.36
N GLY A 173 15.80 -9.83 -8.14
CA GLY A 173 17.19 -9.45 -7.90
C GLY A 173 17.42 -7.97 -8.18
N VAL A 174 17.39 -7.13 -7.14
CA VAL A 174 17.97 -5.78 -7.20
C VAL A 174 19.49 -5.95 -7.23
N ARG A 175 20.11 -5.61 -8.36
CA ARG A 175 21.57 -5.48 -8.46
C ARG A 175 22.02 -4.41 -7.48
N GLN A 176 22.75 -4.80 -6.44
CA GLN A 176 23.45 -3.85 -5.58
C GLN A 176 24.64 -3.25 -6.33
N ASN A 177 24.47 -2.07 -6.92
CA ASN A 177 25.60 -1.24 -7.35
C ASN A 177 26.18 -0.50 -6.14
N VAL A 178 27.01 -1.21 -5.37
CA VAL A 178 27.86 -0.58 -4.36
C VAL A 178 28.99 0.17 -5.10
N ARG A 179 28.80 1.47 -5.33
CA ARG A 179 29.90 2.36 -5.72
C ARG A 179 30.87 2.43 -4.53
N ARG A 180 31.98 1.70 -4.60
CA ARG A 180 33.12 1.86 -3.69
C ARG A 180 33.68 3.27 -3.85
N GLY A 181 33.49 4.11 -2.84
CA GLY A 181 34.10 5.43 -2.74
C GLY A 181 35.63 5.33 -2.67
N ARG A 182 36.31 6.06 -3.57
CA ARG A 182 37.74 6.35 -3.46
C ARG A 182 37.98 7.20 -2.22
N ARG A 183 38.89 6.76 -1.34
CA ARG A 183 39.48 7.61 -0.30
C ARG A 183 40.46 8.61 -0.95
N PRO A 184 40.56 9.86 -0.46
CA PRO A 184 41.60 10.77 -0.89
C PRO A 184 42.92 10.37 -0.23
N ARG A 185 44.01 10.36 -1.01
CA ARG A 185 45.37 10.29 -0.45
C ARG A 185 45.74 11.70 0.03
N ARG A 186 46.23 11.75 1.28
CA ARG A 186 47.05 12.86 1.77
C ARG A 186 48.43 12.80 1.12
#